data_AF-A0A7W8KDT0-F1
#
_entry.id   AF-A0A7W8KDT0-F1
#
_cell.length_a   1.000
_cell.length_b   1.000
_cell.length_c   1.000
_cell.angle_alpha   90.00
_cell.angle_beta   90.00
_cell.angle_gamma   90.00
#
_symmetry.space_group_name_H-M   'P 1'
#
loop_
_entity.id
_entity.type
_entity.pdbx_description
1 polymer ?
#
loop_
_entity_poly.entity_id
_entity_poly.type
_entity_poly.pdbx_seq_one_letter_code
_entity_poly.pdbx_strand_id
1 'polypeptide(L)'
;MKGTAIMLSSALLLVGMAAAQSAVPAPGSTPAASPPLNLTGVQNATFGQPRFSSAGSVTRVVFDLQTGVTYTLTPTFTGLRVDVQGARVLPSVASRAGSSVSEYRAGGGQVTLITPFPLSMTEGWRASEATLATGTRVLILEIGPTLSGGPSDALQGTLRAAATTTPEAQAVLNAPLTPPASAPVATTAATGAAASPAPASAATAPVSTATAATSSLMDSAPPGDSVAPAQIGTALPPAPALPAVAADQPSDVTGRVSGRAVPGSVLGAPRIGKNPGQTRVVLELPPGAAYRIVPGGPALRVELSGVDATPQRAQNVSPELSAWQYDRTLAGVTVTLQTAAPTASRSGWRAQLLPPASGDRSRLVIDLSPALADLTPLLPAQRVIAAVPPVPASTGLAILALVPSYVKPRVVIDPGHGGTDPGAVGAVVEKDVTLAVALRVRDLLAGAGVEVVLTRDTDRQLNAVKATDLQMRAGMGSAGTQLFVSIHVNAMEPRNALRGYGVETWWNPNHPRSSALAGLLQRDVVGVTGAFDQGLKNSQSLSVLRNSRIPAALIEIGYASHPVDGLNLKDANYLDRVAVGIAQGIRDALVTGVTASGR
;
A
#
# COMPACT_ATOMS: atom_id res chain seq x y z
N MET A 1 -10.34 -83.66 22.37
CA MET A 1 -10.52 -84.12 23.76
C MET A 1 -10.63 -82.88 24.66
N LYS A 2 -11.80 -82.72 25.31
CA LYS A 2 -12.16 -81.98 26.56
C LYS A 2 -11.45 -80.63 26.84
N GLY A 3 -12.11 -79.46 26.94
CA GLY A 3 -13.32 -79.10 27.73
C GLY A 3 -12.85 -78.61 29.11
N THR A 4 -13.02 -77.33 29.52
CA THR A 4 -14.17 -76.72 30.26
C THR A 4 -14.05 -75.17 30.11
N ALA A 5 -14.98 -74.36 29.59
CA ALA A 5 -16.39 -74.02 29.89
C ALA A 5 -16.61 -73.17 31.16
N ILE A 6 -16.98 -71.88 30.97
CA ILE A 6 -17.92 -71.13 31.82
C ILE A 6 -18.89 -70.36 30.89
N MET A 7 -20.18 -70.68 31.01
CA MET A 7 -21.35 -70.11 30.32
C MET A 7 -21.83 -68.83 31.04
N LEU A 8 -22.12 -67.75 30.29
CA LEU A 8 -23.44 -67.25 29.85
C LEU A 8 -24.39 -66.73 30.95
N SER A 9 -24.84 -65.49 30.79
CA SER A 9 -26.28 -65.22 30.68
C SER A 9 -26.57 -63.93 29.91
N SER A 10 -27.58 -64.02 29.05
CA SER A 10 -28.04 -63.05 28.05
C SER A 10 -29.19 -62.21 28.58
N ALA A 11 -29.38 -60.99 28.05
CA ALA A 11 -30.72 -60.45 27.81
C ALA A 11 -30.69 -59.38 26.70
N LEU A 12 -31.45 -59.68 25.66
CA LEU A 12 -31.77 -58.89 24.49
C LEU A 12 -32.98 -57.99 24.82
N LEU A 13 -32.99 -56.72 24.39
CA LEU A 13 -34.26 -56.05 24.10
C LEU A 13 -34.12 -55.02 22.97
N LEU A 14 -35.00 -55.20 21.99
CA LEU A 14 -35.19 -54.40 20.79
C LEU A 14 -36.35 -53.40 21.02
N VAL A 15 -36.44 -52.42 20.13
CA VAL A 15 -37.61 -51.57 19.78
C VAL A 15 -37.62 -50.15 20.37
N GLY A 16 -37.72 -49.16 19.45
CA GLY A 16 -38.42 -47.90 19.71
C GLY A 16 -37.86 -46.66 19.02
N MET A 17 -38.13 -46.47 17.72
CA MET A 17 -38.19 -45.12 17.15
C MET A 17 -39.39 -44.39 17.78
N ALA A 18 -39.15 -43.26 18.44
CA ALA A 18 -40.20 -42.31 18.80
C ALA A 18 -39.65 -40.88 18.70
N ALA A 19 -40.40 -40.03 17.99
CA ALA A 19 -40.12 -38.63 17.78
C ALA A 19 -40.05 -37.85 19.11
N ALA A 20 -39.00 -37.06 19.30
CA ALA A 20 -38.95 -36.09 20.37
C ALA A 20 -39.74 -34.84 19.95
N GLN A 21 -40.97 -34.75 20.43
CA GLN A 21 -41.74 -33.51 20.47
C GLN A 21 -41.01 -32.50 21.35
N SER A 22 -40.97 -31.26 20.87
CA SER A 22 -40.58 -30.06 21.58
C SER A 22 -41.42 -29.88 22.85
N ALA A 23 -40.82 -30.10 24.02
CA ALA A 23 -41.37 -29.69 25.30
C ALA A 23 -40.78 -28.33 25.70
N VAL A 24 -41.66 -27.35 25.87
CA VAL A 24 -41.38 -26.00 26.36
C VAL A 24 -40.89 -26.08 27.82
N PRO A 25 -39.74 -25.47 28.20
CA PRO A 25 -39.36 -25.37 29.61
C PRO A 25 -40.08 -24.19 30.28
N ALA A 26 -40.55 -24.43 31.50
CA ALA A 26 -41.19 -23.48 32.38
C ALA A 26 -40.25 -22.30 32.75
N PRO A 27 -40.80 -21.09 32.99
CA PRO A 27 -40.01 -19.90 33.27
C PRO A 27 -39.53 -19.92 34.72
N GLY A 28 -38.22 -19.90 34.95
CA GLY A 28 -37.70 -19.76 36.32
C GLY A 28 -36.28 -20.26 36.52
N SER A 29 -35.30 -19.61 35.88
CA SER A 29 -33.94 -19.47 36.42
C SER A 29 -33.18 -18.46 35.57
N THR A 30 -33.11 -17.23 36.07
CA THR A 30 -32.30 -16.15 35.52
C THR A 30 -30.81 -16.48 35.66
N PRO A 31 -29.97 -16.24 34.63
CA PRO A 31 -28.52 -16.26 34.80
C PRO A 31 -28.11 -15.17 35.79
N ALA A 32 -27.08 -15.44 36.60
CA ALA A 32 -26.51 -14.50 37.55
C ALA A 32 -26.18 -13.17 36.86
N ALA A 33 -26.81 -12.10 37.34
CA ALA A 33 -26.62 -10.74 36.83
C ALA A 33 -25.17 -10.29 37.09
N SER A 34 -24.53 -9.74 36.06
CA SER A 34 -23.39 -8.85 36.21
C SER A 34 -23.74 -7.75 37.24
N PRO A 35 -22.78 -7.28 38.06
CA PRO A 35 -23.07 -6.22 39.01
C PRO A 35 -23.66 -5.02 38.27
N PRO A 36 -24.70 -4.36 38.82
CA PRO A 36 -25.29 -3.20 38.17
C PRO A 36 -24.22 -2.12 38.01
N LEU A 37 -24.11 -1.58 36.79
CA LEU A 37 -23.43 -0.32 36.55
C LEU A 37 -24.02 0.71 37.51
N ASN A 38 -23.20 1.19 38.45
CA ASN A 38 -23.60 2.20 39.40
C ASN A 38 -23.79 3.53 38.65
N LEU A 39 -25.00 3.79 38.16
CA LEU A 39 -25.39 5.00 37.42
C LEU A 39 -25.88 6.12 38.36
N THR A 40 -25.42 6.14 39.61
CA THR A 40 -25.70 7.25 40.52
C THR A 40 -24.68 8.37 40.30
N GLY A 41 -24.84 9.08 39.18
CA GLY A 41 -24.21 10.39 38.97
C GLY A 41 -23.70 10.70 37.56
N VAL A 42 -24.55 10.69 36.52
CA VAL A 42 -24.60 11.71 35.44
C VAL A 42 -25.94 11.53 34.73
N GLN A 43 -26.93 12.40 34.97
CA GLN A 43 -28.14 12.45 34.16
C GLN A 43 -28.01 13.59 33.14
N ASN A 44 -28.19 13.25 31.85
CA ASN A 44 -28.24 14.12 30.66
C ASN A 44 -26.97 14.44 29.86
N ALA A 45 -25.80 13.88 30.19
CA ALA A 45 -24.62 14.13 29.36
C ALA A 45 -24.61 13.33 28.05
N THR A 46 -24.38 14.02 26.93
CA THR A 46 -24.24 13.43 25.60
C THR A 46 -22.83 13.66 25.05
N PHE A 47 -22.36 12.72 24.24
CA PHE A 47 -21.07 12.79 23.54
C PHE A 47 -21.26 12.32 22.10
N GLY A 48 -20.39 12.77 21.19
CA GLY A 48 -20.38 12.27 19.80
C GLY A 48 -20.92 13.25 18.74
N GLN A 49 -20.95 14.56 19.03
CA GLN A 49 -21.14 15.60 18.01
C GLN A 49 -19.91 16.52 17.92
N PRO A 50 -18.82 16.05 17.28
CA PRO A 50 -17.61 16.85 17.16
C PRO A 50 -17.75 17.96 16.11
N ARG A 51 -16.87 18.95 16.24
CA ARG A 51 -16.60 19.94 15.18
C ARG A 51 -15.35 19.51 14.42
N PHE A 52 -15.43 19.52 13.09
CA PHE A 52 -14.31 19.21 12.20
C PHE A 52 -13.77 20.47 11.53
N SER A 53 -12.45 20.52 11.37
CA SER A 53 -11.77 21.49 10.51
C SER A 53 -10.53 20.84 9.89
N SER A 54 -10.09 21.31 8.73
CA SER A 54 -8.89 20.79 8.06
C SER A 54 -7.98 21.94 7.63
N ALA A 55 -6.68 21.75 7.85
CA ALA A 55 -5.62 22.65 7.38
C ALA A 55 -4.52 21.79 6.74
N GLY A 56 -4.46 21.81 5.40
CA GLY A 56 -3.58 20.90 4.65
C GLY A 56 -3.88 19.43 4.94
N SER A 57 -2.85 18.66 5.29
CA SER A 57 -2.94 17.23 5.65
C SER A 57 -3.31 16.98 7.12
N VAL A 58 -3.75 17.99 7.86
CA VAL A 58 -4.18 17.83 9.25
C VAL A 58 -5.68 18.06 9.37
N THR A 59 -6.38 17.08 9.93
CA THR A 59 -7.78 17.22 10.35
C THR A 59 -7.83 17.39 11.87
N ARG A 60 -8.47 18.46 12.33
CA ARG A 60 -8.74 18.74 13.74
C ARG A 60 -10.18 18.36 14.07
N VAL A 61 -10.35 17.56 15.12
CA VAL A 61 -11.63 17.09 15.65
C VAL A 61 -11.76 17.57 17.09
N VAL A 62 -12.83 18.31 17.39
CA VAL A 62 -13.03 18.90 18.72
C VAL A 62 -14.34 18.38 19.34
N PHE A 63 -14.25 17.75 20.50
CA PHE A 63 -15.39 17.30 21.30
C PHE A 63 -15.58 18.20 22.51
N ASP A 64 -16.83 18.54 22.83
CA ASP A 64 -17.16 19.15 24.11
C ASP A 64 -17.23 18.06 25.20
N LEU A 65 -16.56 18.30 26.32
CA LEU A 65 -16.52 17.40 27.47
C LEU A 65 -17.39 17.98 28.58
N GLN A 66 -18.56 17.39 28.79
CA GLN A 66 -19.42 17.75 29.90
C GLN A 66 -18.84 17.27 31.24
N THR A 67 -19.29 17.87 32.35
CA THR A 67 -18.87 17.49 33.70
C THR A 67 -19.14 16.00 33.96
N GLY A 68 -18.12 15.28 34.43
CA GLY A 68 -18.21 13.84 34.70
C GLY A 68 -17.89 12.94 33.50
N VAL A 69 -17.68 13.49 32.30
CA VAL A 69 -17.26 12.71 31.13
C VAL A 69 -15.76 12.42 31.20
N THR A 70 -15.41 11.15 31.07
CA THR A 70 -14.03 10.67 30.94
C THR A 70 -13.90 9.80 29.70
N TYR A 71 -12.68 9.63 29.21
CA TYR A 71 -12.45 8.85 27.99
C TYR A 71 -11.08 8.16 28.00
N THR A 72 -10.92 7.20 27.09
CA THR A 72 -9.66 6.52 26.80
C THR A 72 -9.39 6.59 25.30
N LEU A 73 -8.15 6.90 24.93
CA LEU A 73 -7.69 7.00 23.55
C LEU A 73 -6.90 5.75 23.18
N THR A 74 -7.30 5.10 22.09
CA THR A 74 -6.67 3.88 21.61
C THR A 74 -6.34 4.05 20.12
N PRO A 75 -5.10 4.38 19.76
CA PRO A 75 -4.68 4.38 18.35
C PRO A 75 -4.73 2.96 17.81
N THR A 76 -5.24 2.82 16.59
CA THR A 76 -5.42 1.55 15.89
C THR A 76 -4.82 1.64 14.49
N PHE A 77 -4.68 0.50 13.84
CA PHE A 77 -4.24 0.43 12.45
C PHE A 77 -5.16 1.21 11.49
N THR A 78 -6.45 1.32 11.82
CA THR A 78 -7.45 2.00 10.97
C THR A 78 -7.79 3.41 11.44
N GLY A 79 -7.15 3.92 12.50
CA GLY A 79 -7.34 5.27 13.00
C GLY A 79 -7.31 5.39 14.52
N LEU A 80 -8.26 6.11 15.11
CA LEU A 80 -8.30 6.38 16.57
C LEU A 80 -9.65 5.98 17.14
N ARG A 81 -9.65 5.12 18.17
CA ARG A 81 -10.83 4.81 18.98
C ARG A 81 -10.82 5.65 20.25
N VAL A 82 -11.98 6.19 20.62
CA VAL A 82 -12.24 6.92 21.85
C VAL A 82 -13.34 6.19 22.62
N ASP A 83 -13.00 5.55 23.73
CA ASP A 83 -13.95 4.92 24.65
C ASP A 83 -14.43 5.95 25.66
N VAL A 84 -15.75 6.12 25.82
CA VAL A 84 -16.34 7.23 26.59
C VAL A 84 -17.09 6.69 27.79
N GLN A 85 -16.86 7.30 28.96
CA GLN A 85 -17.56 7.00 30.20
C GLN A 85 -18.19 8.27 30.77
N GLY A 86 -19.32 8.13 31.47
CA GLY A 86 -20.04 9.26 32.06
C GLY A 86 -20.91 10.07 31.08
N ALA A 87 -21.04 9.65 29.81
CA ALA A 87 -21.97 10.23 28.84
C ALA A 87 -22.59 9.19 27.91
N ARG A 88 -23.78 9.49 27.38
CA ARG A 88 -24.39 8.73 26.29
C ARG A 88 -23.77 9.15 24.97
N VAL A 89 -23.06 8.24 24.31
CA VAL A 89 -22.58 8.47 22.94
C VAL A 89 -23.74 8.35 21.97
N LEU A 90 -24.11 9.46 21.33
CA LEU A 90 -25.21 9.48 20.36
C LEU A 90 -24.76 8.83 19.04
N PRO A 91 -25.57 7.94 18.44
CA PRO A 91 -25.28 7.39 17.13
C PRO A 91 -25.11 8.49 16.09
N SER A 92 -23.97 8.50 15.41
CA SER A 92 -23.69 9.47 14.35
C SER A 92 -22.62 8.91 13.41
N VAL A 93 -22.76 9.19 12.12
CA VAL A 93 -21.79 8.81 11.10
C VAL A 93 -21.56 10.02 10.20
N ALA A 94 -20.28 10.34 9.94
CA ALA A 94 -19.90 11.34 8.96
C ALA A 94 -18.84 10.76 8.03
N SER A 95 -19.17 10.67 6.74
CA SER A 95 -18.21 10.32 5.69
C SER A 95 -17.40 11.56 5.30
N ARG A 96 -16.11 11.38 4.98
CA ARG A 96 -15.17 12.46 4.62
C ARG A 96 -15.09 13.56 5.68
N ALA A 97 -14.89 13.16 6.93
CA ALA A 97 -14.85 14.07 8.08
C ALA A 97 -13.61 15.02 8.10
N GLY A 98 -12.67 14.86 7.17
CA GLY A 98 -11.59 15.80 6.89
C GLY A 98 -10.56 15.24 5.91
N SER A 99 -9.48 15.98 5.67
CA SER A 99 -8.38 15.56 4.78
C SER A 99 -7.63 14.31 5.25
N SER A 100 -7.67 14.01 6.55
CA SER A 100 -6.96 12.92 7.21
C SER A 100 -7.86 12.01 8.06
N VAL A 101 -9.18 12.29 8.09
CA VAL A 101 -10.19 11.43 8.69
C VAL A 101 -11.20 11.07 7.61
N SER A 102 -11.10 9.85 7.07
CA SER A 102 -11.96 9.37 5.99
C SER A 102 -13.39 9.11 6.45
N GLU A 103 -13.57 8.73 7.71
CA GLU A 103 -14.89 8.49 8.30
C GLU A 103 -14.88 8.70 9.82
N TYR A 104 -15.99 9.19 10.34
CA TYR A 104 -16.30 9.26 11.76
C TYR A 104 -17.50 8.39 12.08
N ARG A 105 -17.42 7.57 13.13
CA ARG A 105 -18.53 6.75 13.65
C ARG A 105 -18.66 6.93 15.16
N ALA A 106 -19.87 7.11 15.65
CA ALA A 106 -20.20 7.19 17.06
C ALA A 106 -21.36 6.26 17.40
N GLY A 107 -21.31 5.61 18.56
CA GLY A 107 -22.37 4.75 19.07
C GLY A 107 -21.84 3.73 20.07
N GLY A 108 -22.73 3.11 20.85
CA GLY A 108 -22.36 2.00 21.73
C GLY A 108 -21.31 2.34 22.81
N GLY A 109 -21.23 3.60 23.24
CA GLY A 109 -20.27 4.06 24.25
C GLY A 109 -18.87 4.43 23.69
N GLN A 110 -18.69 4.42 22.38
CA GLN A 110 -17.41 4.73 21.74
C GLN A 110 -17.55 5.62 20.51
N VAL A 111 -16.44 6.25 20.15
CA VAL A 111 -16.26 6.98 18.89
C VAL A 111 -15.05 6.41 18.16
N THR A 112 -15.11 6.34 16.83
CA THR A 112 -14.00 5.91 15.97
C THR A 112 -13.78 6.94 14.87
N LEU A 113 -12.53 7.41 14.76
CA LEU A 113 -12.01 8.19 13.64
C LEU A 113 -11.24 7.24 12.74
N ILE A 114 -11.68 7.08 11.49
CA ILE A 114 -11.02 6.22 10.51
C ILE A 114 -10.06 7.07 9.68
N THR A 115 -8.84 6.61 9.49
CA THR A 115 -7.75 7.34 8.81
C THR A 115 -7.21 6.52 7.63
N PRO A 116 -6.70 7.18 6.57
CA PRO A 116 -6.10 6.48 5.42
C PRO A 116 -4.67 5.99 5.67
N PHE A 117 -4.13 6.24 6.87
CA PHE A 117 -2.82 5.83 7.35
C PHE A 117 -2.94 5.35 8.81
N PRO A 118 -2.12 4.41 9.27
CA PRO A 118 -2.20 3.91 10.63
C PRO A 118 -1.80 4.97 11.65
N LEU A 119 -2.37 4.88 12.86
CA LEU A 119 -1.93 5.67 14.00
C LEU A 119 -1.13 4.77 14.95
N SER A 120 0.00 5.26 15.44
CA SER A 120 0.77 4.60 16.50
C SER A 120 0.51 5.27 17.85
N MET A 121 1.22 4.87 18.90
CA MET A 121 1.12 5.53 20.22
C MET A 121 1.53 7.01 20.16
N THR A 122 2.37 7.40 19.20
CA THR A 122 2.95 8.75 19.12
C THR A 122 2.91 9.35 17.71
N GLU A 123 2.60 8.58 16.66
CA GLU A 123 2.66 9.03 15.27
C GLU A 123 1.28 9.02 14.60
N GLY A 124 1.09 9.97 13.68
CA GLY A 124 -0.13 10.17 12.92
C GLY A 124 -1.16 11.07 13.61
N TRP A 125 -0.92 11.45 14.87
CA TRP A 125 -1.86 12.25 15.66
C TRP A 125 -1.23 12.94 16.87
N ARG A 126 -1.99 13.91 17.42
CA ARG A 126 -1.81 14.42 18.79
C ARG A 126 -3.14 14.74 19.46
N ALA A 127 -3.17 14.72 20.79
CA ALA A 127 -4.34 15.06 21.58
C ALA A 127 -4.02 16.00 22.74
N SER A 128 -4.94 16.92 23.01
CA SER A 128 -4.86 17.86 24.13
C SER A 128 -6.26 18.20 24.64
N GLU A 129 -6.36 18.61 25.90
CA GLU A 129 -7.57 19.24 26.42
C GLU A 129 -7.38 20.74 26.62
N ALA A 130 -8.47 21.49 26.53
CA ALA A 130 -8.52 22.90 26.89
C ALA A 130 -9.82 23.23 27.61
N THR A 131 -9.82 24.30 28.40
CA THR A 131 -11.02 24.92 28.95
C THR A 131 -11.27 26.22 28.20
N LEU A 132 -12.40 26.33 27.51
CA LEU A 132 -12.81 27.55 26.82
C LEU A 132 -13.10 28.66 27.83
N ALA A 133 -13.08 29.93 27.38
CA ALA A 133 -13.44 31.08 28.22
C ALA A 133 -14.85 30.98 28.84
N THR A 134 -15.73 30.19 28.23
CA THR A 134 -17.07 29.86 28.72
C THR A 134 -17.08 28.85 29.88
N GLY A 135 -15.91 28.33 30.29
CA GLY A 135 -15.77 27.27 31.28
C GLY A 135 -15.93 25.84 30.73
N THR A 136 -16.25 25.69 29.44
CA THR A 136 -16.45 24.38 28.79
C THR A 136 -15.13 23.68 28.55
N ARG A 137 -14.97 22.44 29.03
CA ARG A 137 -13.82 21.59 28.69
C ARG A 137 -13.99 21.01 27.29
N VAL A 138 -12.91 20.92 26.52
CA VAL A 138 -12.91 20.31 25.18
C VAL A 138 -11.74 19.33 25.03
N LEU A 139 -11.99 18.21 24.35
CA LEU A 139 -10.95 17.32 23.82
C LEU A 139 -10.67 17.72 22.38
N ILE A 140 -9.40 18.01 22.09
CA ILE A 140 -8.90 18.37 20.76
C ILE A 140 -8.02 17.23 20.26
N LEU A 141 -8.40 16.67 19.11
CA LEU A 141 -7.63 15.65 18.40
C LEU A 141 -7.17 16.23 17.07
N GLU A 142 -5.89 16.11 16.77
CA GLU A 142 -5.33 16.51 15.48
C GLU A 142 -4.71 15.30 14.82
N ILE A 143 -5.19 14.98 13.61
CA ILE A 143 -4.88 13.76 12.88
C ILE A 143 -4.21 14.14 11.56
N GLY A 144 -3.04 13.58 11.27
CA GLY A 144 -2.30 13.88 10.05
C GLY A 144 -1.07 12.99 9.87
N PRO A 145 -0.70 12.63 8.64
CA PRO A 145 0.30 11.60 8.36
C PRO A 145 1.73 11.98 8.77
N THR A 146 1.97 13.28 8.99
CA THR A 146 3.27 13.81 9.44
C THR A 146 3.24 14.30 10.87
N LEU A 147 2.13 14.10 11.59
CA LEU A 147 2.03 14.52 12.99
C LEU A 147 2.73 13.51 13.89
N SER A 148 3.43 14.02 14.88
CA SER A 148 3.95 13.27 16.01
C SER A 148 3.55 13.97 17.31
N GLY A 149 3.25 13.22 18.35
CA GLY A 149 2.99 13.76 19.68
C GLY A 149 2.10 12.88 20.56
N GLY A 150 1.19 12.10 19.96
CA GLY A 150 0.23 11.32 20.76
C GLY A 150 -0.54 12.20 21.77
N PRO A 151 -0.99 11.66 22.92
CA PRO A 151 -1.61 12.49 23.95
C PRO A 151 -0.57 13.37 24.65
N SER A 152 -0.95 14.62 24.96
CA SER A 152 -0.18 15.53 25.81
C SER A 152 0.16 14.91 27.17
N ASP A 153 1.15 15.43 27.90
CA ASP A 153 1.56 14.93 29.21
C ASP A 153 0.39 14.77 30.21
N ALA A 154 -0.55 15.72 30.19
CA ALA A 154 -1.76 15.67 31.02
C ALA A 154 -2.72 14.52 30.67
N LEU A 155 -2.58 13.93 29.48
CA LEU A 155 -3.45 12.89 28.94
C LEU A 155 -2.79 11.53 28.80
N GLN A 156 -1.51 11.36 29.17
CA GLN A 156 -0.79 10.08 29.00
C GLN A 156 -1.50 8.90 29.69
N GLY A 157 -2.11 9.12 30.86
CA GLY A 157 -2.88 8.09 31.57
C GLY A 157 -4.16 7.62 30.87
N THR A 158 -4.60 8.33 29.82
CA THR A 158 -5.78 7.97 29.02
C THR A 158 -5.44 7.14 27.78
N LEU A 159 -4.15 6.94 27.49
CA LEU A 159 -3.70 6.19 26.32
C LEU A 159 -3.70 4.69 26.58
N ARG A 160 -4.24 3.90 25.64
CA ARG A 160 -4.12 2.44 25.66
C ARG A 160 -3.56 1.90 24.36
N ALA A 161 -2.79 0.83 24.45
CA ALA A 161 -2.46 0.01 23.30
C ALA A 161 -3.74 -0.67 22.79
N ALA A 162 -3.91 -0.75 21.46
CA ALA A 162 -5.02 -1.48 20.88
C ALA A 162 -5.00 -2.94 21.34
N ALA A 163 -6.09 -3.39 21.96
CA ALA A 163 -6.31 -4.81 22.21
C ALA A 163 -6.48 -5.52 20.86
N THR A 164 -5.87 -6.70 20.71
CA THR A 164 -6.09 -7.58 19.56
C THR A 164 -7.59 -7.88 19.42
N THR A 165 -8.18 -7.56 18.28
CA THR A 165 -9.61 -7.79 18.01
C THR A 165 -9.95 -9.26 18.10
N THR A 166 -11.05 -9.60 18.76
CA THR A 166 -11.55 -10.98 18.76
C THR A 166 -12.10 -11.34 17.37
N PRO A 167 -12.03 -12.62 16.97
CA PRO A 167 -12.58 -13.09 15.69
C PRO A 167 -14.07 -12.72 15.49
N GLU A 168 -14.86 -12.63 16.57
CA GLU A 168 -16.27 -12.24 16.50
C GLU A 168 -16.45 -10.76 16.16
N ALA A 169 -15.59 -9.87 16.68
CA ALA A 169 -15.61 -8.45 16.32
C ALA A 169 -15.16 -8.23 14.86
N GLN A 170 -14.22 -9.05 14.37
CA GLN A 170 -13.78 -9.06 12.98
C GLN A 170 -14.90 -9.48 12.01
N ALA A 171 -15.77 -10.42 12.42
CA ALA A 171 -16.90 -10.88 11.63
C ALA A 171 -17.99 -9.80 11.49
N VAL A 172 -18.22 -9.00 12.53
CA VAL A 172 -19.18 -7.87 12.49
C VAL A 172 -18.66 -6.74 11.60
N LEU A 173 -17.36 -6.47 11.61
CA LEU A 173 -16.72 -5.47 10.74
C LEU A 173 -16.69 -5.88 9.26
N ASN A 174 -16.69 -7.19 8.98
CA ASN A 174 -16.66 -7.73 7.63
C ASN A 174 -18.06 -8.11 7.07
N ALA A 175 -19.13 -7.88 7.84
CA ALA A 175 -20.48 -8.14 7.37
C ALA A 175 -20.82 -7.18 6.22
N PRO A 176 -21.27 -7.67 5.05
CA PRO A 176 -21.69 -6.80 3.95
C PRO A 176 -22.87 -5.93 4.40
N LEU A 177 -22.79 -4.62 4.16
CA LEU A 177 -23.92 -3.72 4.33
C LEU A 177 -24.96 -4.06 3.23
N THR A 178 -26.11 -4.59 3.63
CA THR A 178 -27.23 -4.84 2.72
C THR A 178 -27.85 -3.50 2.29
N PRO A 179 -27.94 -3.20 0.98
CA PRO A 179 -28.70 -2.05 0.50
C PRO A 179 -30.22 -2.34 0.56
N PRO A 180 -31.08 -1.31 0.69
CA PRO A 180 -32.53 -1.50 0.64
C PRO A 180 -32.98 -1.94 -0.75
N ALA A 181 -33.94 -2.87 -0.78
CA ALA A 181 -34.46 -3.54 -1.96
C ALA A 181 -35.08 -2.57 -2.98
N SER A 182 -34.81 -2.80 -4.27
CA SER A 182 -35.53 -2.19 -5.40
C SER A 182 -36.21 -3.29 -6.22
N ALA A 183 -37.48 -3.06 -6.56
CA ALA A 183 -38.36 -3.94 -7.33
C ALA A 183 -37.97 -4.01 -8.83
N PRO A 184 -38.48 -5.00 -9.60
CA PRO A 184 -37.83 -5.48 -10.81
C PRO A 184 -38.32 -4.79 -12.10
N VAL A 185 -37.43 -4.72 -13.10
CA VAL A 185 -37.80 -4.51 -14.50
C VAL A 185 -37.11 -5.57 -15.36
N ALA A 186 -37.92 -6.26 -16.16
CA ALA A 186 -37.51 -7.27 -17.13
C ALA A 186 -36.91 -6.65 -18.39
N THR A 187 -35.99 -7.34 -19.08
CA THR A 187 -36.25 -7.95 -20.42
C THR A 187 -34.98 -8.47 -21.12
N THR A 188 -35.12 -9.71 -21.61
CA THR A 188 -34.65 -10.32 -22.88
C THR A 188 -33.18 -10.58 -23.19
N ALA A 189 -32.99 -11.82 -23.66
CA ALA A 189 -31.77 -12.51 -24.04
C ALA A 189 -31.35 -12.27 -25.50
N ALA A 190 -30.08 -12.55 -25.80
CA ALA A 190 -29.67 -13.22 -27.05
C ALA A 190 -28.29 -13.88 -26.91
N THR A 191 -28.19 -15.03 -27.55
CA THR A 191 -27.17 -16.10 -27.56
C THR A 191 -26.02 -15.88 -28.55
N GLY A 192 -24.87 -16.57 -28.37
CA GLY A 192 -23.94 -16.87 -29.48
C GLY A 192 -22.51 -17.30 -29.10
N ALA A 193 -22.25 -18.61 -29.14
CA ALA A 193 -20.96 -19.34 -29.12
C ALA A 193 -20.05 -19.00 -30.34
N ALA A 194 -18.78 -19.40 -30.56
CA ALA A 194 -17.64 -20.01 -29.87
C ALA A 194 -16.47 -20.05 -30.90
N ALA A 195 -15.26 -20.47 -30.46
CA ALA A 195 -14.19 -21.17 -31.21
C ALA A 195 -12.89 -20.42 -31.60
N SER A 196 -11.77 -21.01 -31.14
CA SER A 196 -10.36 -20.90 -31.60
C SER A 196 -10.05 -22.10 -32.55
N PRO A 197 -8.79 -22.48 -32.98
CA PRO A 197 -7.43 -21.94 -32.69
C PRO A 197 -6.33 -22.01 -33.83
N ALA A 198 -5.12 -21.48 -33.48
CA ALA A 198 -3.73 -21.93 -33.81
C ALA A 198 -3.05 -21.58 -35.19
N PRO A 199 -1.73 -21.84 -35.42
CA PRO A 199 -0.50 -21.25 -34.78
C PRO A 199 0.68 -20.93 -35.77
N ALA A 200 1.80 -20.33 -35.31
CA ALA A 200 3.22 -20.38 -35.84
C ALA A 200 4.04 -19.16 -35.35
N SER A 201 5.39 -19.04 -35.33
CA SER A 201 6.61 -19.87 -35.31
C SER A 201 7.80 -18.86 -35.16
N ALA A 202 8.93 -19.28 -34.60
CA ALA A 202 10.08 -18.47 -34.17
C ALA A 202 11.06 -18.02 -35.30
N ALA A 203 11.88 -16.98 -35.03
CA ALA A 203 13.23 -16.77 -35.59
C ALA A 203 14.03 -15.70 -34.81
N THR A 204 15.37 -15.83 -34.87
CA THR A 204 16.44 -15.29 -34.01
C THR A 204 17.28 -14.16 -34.67
N ALA A 205 18.08 -13.47 -33.82
CA ALA A 205 19.36 -12.74 -34.07
C ALA A 205 19.32 -11.19 -34.26
N PRO A 206 20.46 -10.47 -34.10
CA PRO A 206 21.45 -10.47 -33.02
C PRO A 206 21.69 -9.07 -32.39
N VAL A 207 22.51 -9.05 -31.33
CA VAL A 207 22.93 -7.92 -30.48
C VAL A 207 23.89 -6.96 -31.22
N SER A 208 23.72 -5.64 -31.02
CA SER A 208 24.76 -4.65 -31.35
C SER A 208 24.96 -3.67 -30.17
N THR A 209 26.21 -3.63 -29.70
CA THR A 209 26.76 -2.74 -28.68
C THR A 209 26.93 -1.33 -29.24
N ALA A 210 26.42 -0.31 -28.55
CA ALA A 210 26.72 1.09 -28.86
C ALA A 210 27.30 1.81 -27.65
N THR A 211 28.53 2.28 -27.88
CA THR A 211 29.47 2.98 -27.02
C THR A 211 28.96 4.35 -26.58
N ALA A 212 29.39 4.78 -25.39
CA ALA A 212 29.11 6.08 -24.81
C ALA A 212 29.56 7.24 -25.73
N ALA A 213 28.65 8.18 -25.98
CA ALA A 213 28.95 9.47 -26.60
C ALA A 213 28.78 10.60 -25.57
N THR A 214 29.80 11.44 -25.53
CA THR A 214 30.10 12.51 -24.57
C THR A 214 29.16 13.72 -24.63
N SER A 215 29.05 14.34 -23.46
CA SER A 215 28.43 15.62 -23.08
C SER A 215 28.63 16.79 -24.06
N SER A 216 27.57 17.17 -24.80
CA SER A 216 27.29 18.56 -25.21
C SER A 216 25.86 18.80 -25.76
N LEU A 217 24.92 17.87 -25.53
CA LEU A 217 23.54 17.94 -26.04
C LEU A 217 22.47 18.00 -24.93
N MET A 218 22.87 18.14 -23.66
CA MET A 218 21.96 18.00 -22.52
C MET A 218 21.18 19.27 -22.10
N ASP A 219 21.46 20.43 -22.70
CA ASP A 219 20.90 21.73 -22.26
C ASP A 219 19.66 22.20 -23.04
N SER A 220 19.36 21.53 -24.16
CA SER A 220 18.16 21.79 -24.94
C SER A 220 17.31 20.53 -24.92
N ALA A 221 16.37 20.37 -23.99
CA ALA A 221 15.22 19.48 -24.27
C ALA A 221 14.49 20.06 -25.49
N PRO A 222 14.57 19.41 -26.66
CA PRO A 222 13.83 19.82 -27.83
C PRO A 222 12.32 19.79 -27.55
N PRO A 223 11.57 20.66 -28.22
CA PRO A 223 10.11 20.71 -28.12
C PRO A 223 9.49 19.47 -28.77
N GLY A 224 9.35 18.37 -28.02
CA GLY A 224 8.61 17.18 -28.45
C GLY A 224 9.44 15.91 -28.71
N ASP A 225 10.42 15.62 -27.85
CA ASP A 225 11.15 14.33 -27.83
C ASP A 225 10.18 13.16 -27.82
N SER A 226 9.86 12.67 -29.02
CA SER A 226 9.18 11.41 -29.22
C SER A 226 10.27 10.48 -29.70
N VAL A 227 10.61 9.47 -28.90
CA VAL A 227 11.52 8.44 -29.36
C VAL A 227 10.83 7.68 -30.50
N ALA A 228 11.56 7.45 -31.60
CA ALA A 228 11.03 6.67 -32.72
C ALA A 228 10.52 5.30 -32.22
N PRO A 229 9.43 4.77 -32.77
CA PRO A 229 8.92 3.46 -32.39
C PRO A 229 10.03 2.41 -32.49
N ALA A 230 10.22 1.61 -31.43
CA ALA A 230 11.17 0.50 -31.47
C ALA A 230 10.77 -0.47 -32.59
N GLN A 231 11.77 -1.09 -33.25
CA GLN A 231 11.49 -2.14 -34.20
C GLN A 231 10.83 -3.33 -33.50
N ILE A 232 9.86 -3.95 -34.17
CA ILE A 232 9.14 -5.11 -33.65
C ILE A 232 10.15 -6.18 -33.22
N GLY A 233 10.09 -6.60 -31.95
CA GLY A 233 10.98 -7.62 -31.39
C GLY A 233 12.25 -7.09 -30.72
N THR A 234 12.49 -5.77 -30.73
CA THR A 234 13.62 -5.15 -30.00
C THR A 234 13.18 -4.57 -28.66
N ALA A 235 14.13 -4.44 -27.72
CA ALA A 235 13.87 -3.78 -26.44
C ALA A 235 13.49 -2.32 -26.66
N LEU A 236 12.55 -1.82 -25.86
CA LEU A 236 12.18 -0.41 -25.91
C LEU A 236 13.35 0.45 -25.45
N PRO A 237 13.63 1.58 -26.13
CA PRO A 237 14.60 2.54 -25.63
C PRO A 237 14.13 3.11 -24.29
N PRO A 238 15.06 3.49 -23.39
CA PRO A 238 14.70 4.10 -22.12
C PRO A 238 13.93 5.41 -22.36
N ALA A 239 13.05 5.74 -21.42
CA ALA A 239 12.40 7.05 -21.44
C ALA A 239 13.46 8.16 -21.28
N PRO A 240 13.27 9.33 -21.93
CA PRO A 240 14.21 10.44 -21.77
C PRO A 240 14.26 10.88 -20.30
N ALA A 241 15.47 11.13 -19.80
CA ALA A 241 15.64 11.73 -18.48
C ALA A 241 15.11 13.16 -18.44
N LEU A 242 14.82 13.68 -17.24
CA LEU A 242 14.61 15.11 -17.05
C LEU A 242 15.92 15.87 -17.34
N PRO A 243 15.88 17.02 -18.03
CA PRO A 243 17.10 17.74 -18.40
C PRO A 243 17.85 18.27 -17.18
N ALA A 244 19.13 17.90 -17.03
CA ALA A 244 20.01 18.42 -15.98
C ALA A 244 19.65 18.09 -14.51
N VAL A 245 18.73 17.13 -14.25
CA VAL A 245 18.42 16.65 -12.89
C VAL A 245 18.96 15.25 -12.65
N ALA A 246 19.62 15.06 -11.51
CA ALA A 246 19.89 13.72 -10.98
C ALA A 246 18.56 13.09 -10.56
N ALA A 247 18.31 11.83 -10.94
CA ALA A 247 17.01 11.16 -10.75
C ALA A 247 16.49 11.14 -9.30
N ASP A 248 17.36 11.43 -8.33
CA ASP A 248 17.11 11.49 -6.89
C ASP A 248 16.64 12.86 -6.37
N GLN A 249 16.63 13.93 -7.19
CA GLN A 249 16.07 15.21 -6.76
C GLN A 249 14.54 15.22 -6.88
N PRO A 250 13.82 15.67 -5.83
CA PRO A 250 12.37 15.78 -5.89
C PRO A 250 11.96 16.87 -6.88
N SER A 251 10.79 16.70 -7.49
CA SER A 251 10.24 17.71 -8.40
C SER A 251 9.88 19.00 -7.65
N ASP A 252 10.16 20.13 -8.29
CA ASP A 252 9.74 21.43 -7.81
C ASP A 252 8.21 21.54 -7.91
N VAL A 253 7.53 21.40 -6.78
CA VAL A 253 6.07 21.58 -6.68
C VAL A 253 5.66 23.05 -6.79
N THR A 254 6.59 23.99 -6.62
CA THR A 254 6.37 25.42 -6.79
C THR A 254 7.59 26.06 -7.41
N GLY A 255 7.39 27.07 -8.26
CA GLY A 255 8.51 27.82 -8.82
C GLY A 255 8.06 29.14 -9.42
N ARG A 256 9.05 29.98 -9.72
CA ARG A 256 8.83 31.28 -10.35
C ARG A 256 9.88 31.51 -11.42
N VAL A 257 9.43 31.92 -12.59
CA VAL A 257 10.31 32.31 -13.70
C VAL A 257 10.99 33.64 -13.36
N SER A 258 12.30 33.70 -13.55
CA SER A 258 13.08 34.92 -13.37
C SER A 258 12.60 36.05 -14.30
N GLY A 259 12.79 37.29 -13.87
CA GLY A 259 12.39 38.48 -14.63
C GLY A 259 11.07 39.10 -14.17
N ARG A 260 10.72 40.23 -14.78
CA ARG A 260 9.53 41.01 -14.43
C ARG A 260 8.31 40.44 -15.15
N ALA A 261 7.20 40.30 -14.41
CA ALA A 261 5.92 39.91 -14.99
C ALA A 261 5.51 40.88 -16.11
N VAL A 262 5.18 40.33 -17.28
CA VAL A 262 4.72 41.09 -18.44
C VAL A 262 3.18 41.02 -18.49
N PRO A 263 2.47 42.13 -18.22
CA PRO A 263 1.00 42.14 -18.22
C PRO A 263 0.43 41.69 -19.56
N GLY A 264 -0.65 40.90 -19.53
CA GLY A 264 -1.30 40.38 -20.74
C GLY A 264 -0.58 39.22 -21.42
N SER A 265 0.48 38.65 -20.83
CA SER A 265 1.13 37.46 -21.36
C SER A 265 0.18 36.27 -21.41
N VAL A 266 0.04 35.67 -22.59
CA VAL A 266 -0.85 34.54 -22.83
C VAL A 266 -0.08 33.22 -22.92
N LEU A 267 -0.52 32.18 -22.21
CA LEU A 267 0.00 30.83 -22.31
C LEU A 267 -0.37 30.24 -23.68
N GLY A 268 0.62 29.70 -24.39
CA GLY A 268 0.36 28.91 -25.60
C GLY A 268 -0.11 27.50 -25.25
N ALA A 269 -0.58 26.74 -26.24
CA ALA A 269 -0.89 25.33 -26.05
C ALA A 269 0.33 24.55 -25.52
N PRO A 270 0.13 23.50 -24.71
CA PRO A 270 1.24 22.72 -24.18
C PRO A 270 1.90 21.95 -25.30
N ARG A 271 3.23 21.82 -25.27
CA ARG A 271 3.93 20.89 -26.15
C ARG A 271 3.92 19.50 -25.54
N ILE A 272 3.63 18.49 -26.35
CA ILE A 272 3.49 17.10 -25.91
C ILE A 272 4.52 16.23 -26.62
N GLY A 273 5.40 15.58 -25.87
CA GLY A 273 6.31 14.53 -26.36
C GLY A 273 5.81 13.16 -25.90
N LYS A 274 5.67 12.21 -26.83
CA LYS A 274 5.16 10.85 -26.53
C LYS A 274 6.32 9.86 -26.55
N ASN A 275 6.65 9.31 -25.39
CA ASN A 275 7.73 8.35 -25.21
C ASN A 275 7.18 6.99 -24.77
N PRO A 276 7.92 5.89 -24.99
CA PRO A 276 7.51 4.58 -24.50
C PRO A 276 7.27 4.60 -22.97
N GLY A 277 6.01 4.45 -22.55
CA GLY A 277 5.62 4.40 -21.15
C GLY A 277 5.70 5.74 -20.41
N GLN A 278 5.85 6.87 -21.12
CA GLN A 278 5.95 8.20 -20.54
C GLN A 278 5.44 9.27 -21.51
N THR A 279 4.67 10.24 -21.01
CA THR A 279 4.31 11.44 -21.77
C THR A 279 4.91 12.68 -21.13
N ARG A 280 5.65 13.47 -21.92
CA ARG A 280 6.24 14.75 -21.52
C ARG A 280 5.33 15.91 -21.92
N VAL A 281 4.98 16.75 -20.97
CA VAL A 281 4.23 17.99 -21.15
C VAL A 281 5.16 19.16 -20.89
N VAL A 282 5.25 20.12 -21.81
CA VAL A 282 6.05 21.33 -21.63
C VAL A 282 5.17 22.56 -21.72
N LEU A 283 5.15 23.35 -20.64
CA LEU A 283 4.49 24.65 -20.55
C LEU A 283 5.53 25.76 -20.72
N GLU A 284 5.29 26.66 -21.69
CA GLU A 284 6.15 27.80 -21.98
C GLU A 284 5.72 29.01 -21.16
N LEU A 285 6.42 29.26 -20.05
CA LEU A 285 6.09 30.25 -19.03
C LEU A 285 6.82 31.58 -19.29
N PRO A 286 6.12 32.72 -19.36
CA PRO A 286 6.73 34.03 -19.55
C PRO A 286 7.51 34.50 -18.30
N PRO A 287 8.41 35.50 -18.45
CA PRO A 287 9.10 36.11 -17.32
C PRO A 287 8.15 36.52 -16.19
N GLY A 288 8.54 36.25 -14.94
CA GLY A 288 7.79 36.60 -13.74
C GLY A 288 6.57 35.72 -13.41
N ALA A 289 6.17 34.80 -14.29
CA ALA A 289 5.12 33.82 -14.01
C ALA A 289 5.52 32.87 -12.87
N ALA A 290 4.55 32.45 -12.06
CA ALA A 290 4.75 31.46 -11.00
C ALA A 290 3.81 30.29 -11.17
N TYR A 291 4.25 29.10 -10.74
CA TYR A 291 3.48 27.87 -10.81
C TYR A 291 3.43 27.16 -9.46
N ARG A 292 2.36 26.41 -9.26
CA ARG A 292 2.19 25.43 -8.19
C ARG A 292 1.57 24.16 -8.75
N ILE A 293 2.24 23.03 -8.58
CA ILE A 293 1.79 21.71 -9.00
C ILE A 293 1.03 21.05 -7.84
N VAL A 294 -0.15 20.52 -8.13
CA VAL A 294 -1.09 19.93 -7.18
C VAL A 294 -1.48 18.55 -7.68
N PRO A 295 -0.80 17.49 -7.20
CA PRO A 295 -1.21 16.11 -7.45
C PRO A 295 -2.58 15.83 -6.82
N GLY A 296 -3.41 15.05 -7.50
CA GLY A 296 -4.75 14.76 -7.00
C GLY A 296 -5.48 13.68 -7.79
N GLY A 297 -5.46 12.45 -7.26
CA GLY A 297 -6.19 11.33 -7.88
C GLY A 297 -5.83 11.19 -9.36
N PRO A 298 -6.79 11.04 -10.29
CA PRO A 298 -6.51 10.81 -11.70
C PRO A 298 -6.11 12.08 -12.48
N ALA A 299 -5.73 13.17 -11.79
CA ALA A 299 -5.28 14.38 -12.45
C ALA A 299 -4.12 15.06 -11.71
N LEU A 300 -3.21 15.67 -12.47
CA LEU A 300 -2.21 16.60 -11.99
C LEU A 300 -2.65 18.01 -12.37
N ARG A 301 -2.85 18.90 -11.39
CA ARG A 301 -3.17 20.31 -11.66
C ARG A 301 -1.92 21.18 -11.56
N VAL A 302 -1.81 22.16 -12.44
CA VAL A 302 -0.77 23.20 -12.37
C VAL A 302 -1.48 24.55 -12.29
N GLU A 303 -1.40 25.17 -11.12
CA GLU A 303 -1.92 26.50 -10.84
C GLU A 303 -0.87 27.52 -11.26
N LEU A 304 -1.18 28.36 -12.24
CA LEU A 304 -0.28 29.36 -12.80
C LEU A 304 -0.78 30.77 -12.44
N SER A 305 0.14 31.67 -12.11
CA SER A 305 -0.12 33.08 -11.87
C SER A 305 0.83 33.97 -12.68
N GLY A 306 0.43 35.21 -12.95
CA GLY A 306 1.18 36.13 -13.81
C GLY A 306 1.07 35.80 -15.31
N VAL A 307 0.08 34.97 -15.68
CA VAL A 307 -0.21 34.55 -17.05
C VAL A 307 -1.73 34.43 -17.24
N ASP A 308 -2.20 34.70 -18.45
CA ASP A 308 -3.57 34.45 -18.90
C ASP A 308 -3.55 33.33 -19.96
N ALA A 309 -4.67 32.70 -20.29
CA ALA A 309 -4.78 31.72 -21.36
C ALA A 309 -6.18 31.76 -21.97
N THR A 310 -6.31 31.63 -23.28
CA THR A 310 -7.61 31.25 -23.86
C THR A 310 -7.96 29.84 -23.40
N PRO A 311 -9.21 29.56 -22.96
CA PRO A 311 -9.62 28.20 -22.63
C PRO A 311 -9.36 27.24 -23.80
N GLN A 312 -8.63 26.17 -23.53
CA GLN A 312 -8.16 25.19 -24.52
C GLN A 312 -8.21 23.80 -23.89
N ARG A 313 -8.41 22.77 -24.71
CA ARG A 313 -8.37 21.37 -24.26
C ARG A 313 -8.02 20.41 -25.38
N ALA A 314 -7.49 19.25 -25.02
CA ALA A 314 -7.39 18.09 -25.90
C ALA A 314 -7.74 16.81 -25.15
N GLN A 315 -8.21 15.80 -25.89
CA GLN A 315 -8.50 14.45 -25.41
C GLN A 315 -7.75 13.43 -26.28
N ASN A 316 -7.73 12.16 -25.85
CA ASN A 316 -7.05 11.06 -26.54
C ASN A 316 -5.58 11.37 -26.83
N VAL A 317 -4.89 11.99 -25.87
CA VAL A 317 -3.52 12.50 -26.09
C VAL A 317 -2.51 11.35 -26.13
N SER A 318 -2.51 10.47 -25.15
CA SER A 318 -1.58 9.34 -25.00
C SER A 318 -2.11 8.32 -23.98
N PRO A 319 -1.48 7.14 -23.83
CA PRO A 319 -1.80 6.21 -22.75
C PRO A 319 -1.56 6.79 -21.35
N GLU A 320 -0.55 7.64 -21.13
CA GLU A 320 -0.21 8.17 -19.80
C GLU A 320 -0.97 9.46 -19.45
N LEU A 321 -1.25 10.29 -20.46
CA LEU A 321 -2.04 11.51 -20.40
C LEU A 321 -3.24 11.36 -21.32
N SER A 322 -4.44 11.18 -20.76
CA SER A 322 -5.66 10.98 -21.55
C SER A 322 -6.21 12.31 -22.10
N ALA A 323 -6.13 13.38 -21.32
CA ALA A 323 -6.63 14.70 -21.69
C ALA A 323 -5.87 15.82 -20.97
N TRP A 324 -5.92 17.04 -21.51
CA TRP A 324 -5.51 18.25 -20.81
C TRP A 324 -6.49 19.40 -21.06
N GLN A 325 -6.57 20.33 -20.11
CA GLN A 325 -7.46 21.48 -20.19
C GLN A 325 -6.88 22.70 -19.47
N TYR A 326 -7.10 23.89 -20.04
CA TYR A 326 -6.81 25.18 -19.43
C TYR A 326 -8.11 25.85 -19.00
N ASP A 327 -8.17 26.25 -17.74
CA ASP A 327 -9.27 27.01 -17.15
C ASP A 327 -8.76 28.34 -16.61
N ARG A 328 -9.43 29.44 -16.97
CA ARG A 328 -9.14 30.74 -16.38
C ARG A 328 -9.66 30.79 -14.95
N THR A 329 -8.88 31.41 -14.07
CA THR A 329 -9.25 31.71 -12.69
C THR A 329 -8.96 33.17 -12.38
N LEU A 330 -9.47 33.66 -11.25
CA LEU A 330 -9.16 35.01 -10.78
C LEU A 330 -7.66 35.20 -10.48
N ALA A 331 -6.94 34.12 -10.17
CA ALA A 331 -5.52 34.14 -9.82
C ALA A 331 -4.58 33.88 -11.01
N GLY A 332 -5.12 33.58 -12.20
CA GLY A 332 -4.36 33.22 -13.40
C GLY A 332 -4.99 32.04 -14.14
N VAL A 333 -4.23 30.98 -14.38
CA VAL A 333 -4.65 29.82 -15.21
C VAL A 333 -4.46 28.53 -14.43
N THR A 334 -5.47 27.67 -14.41
CA THR A 334 -5.33 26.29 -13.95
C THR A 334 -5.18 25.38 -15.17
N VAL A 335 -4.09 24.64 -15.23
CA VAL A 335 -3.88 23.55 -16.20
C VAL A 335 -4.22 22.24 -15.52
N THR A 336 -5.17 21.49 -16.06
CA THR A 336 -5.49 20.13 -15.59
C THR A 336 -4.94 19.12 -16.58
N LEU A 337 -4.12 18.18 -16.10
CA LEU A 337 -3.56 17.06 -16.85
C LEU A 337 -4.19 15.76 -16.34
N GLN A 338 -5.07 15.14 -17.14
CA GLN A 338 -5.78 13.92 -16.78
C GLN A 338 -4.91 12.69 -17.03
N THR A 339 -4.42 12.06 -15.97
CA THR A 339 -3.49 10.93 -16.03
C THR A 339 -4.22 9.59 -16.06
N ALA A 340 -3.55 8.55 -16.55
CA ALA A 340 -4.11 7.18 -16.57
C ALA A 340 -4.03 6.46 -15.22
N ALA A 341 -3.16 6.90 -14.32
CA ALA A 341 -3.04 6.41 -12.97
C ALA A 341 -3.08 7.56 -11.96
N PRO A 342 -3.46 7.30 -10.70
CA PRO A 342 -3.42 8.30 -9.66
C PRO A 342 -2.03 8.94 -9.51
N THR A 343 -1.98 10.25 -9.32
CA THR A 343 -0.75 10.98 -8.97
C THR A 343 -0.69 11.23 -7.47
N ALA A 344 0.50 11.04 -6.89
CA ALA A 344 0.79 11.38 -5.50
C ALA A 344 1.81 12.52 -5.44
N SER A 345 2.18 12.97 -4.25
CA SER A 345 3.18 14.03 -4.07
C SER A 345 4.54 13.70 -4.71
N ARG A 346 4.90 12.42 -4.81
CA ARG A 346 6.20 11.95 -5.29
C ARG A 346 6.14 10.79 -6.30
N SER A 347 4.96 10.45 -6.82
CA SER A 347 4.80 9.36 -7.80
C SER A 347 3.75 9.67 -8.88
N GLY A 348 3.87 9.00 -10.02
CA GLY A 348 3.05 9.20 -11.21
C GLY A 348 3.51 10.35 -12.12
N TRP A 349 4.41 11.21 -11.63
CA TRP A 349 4.91 12.37 -12.35
C TRP A 349 6.28 12.85 -11.84
N ARG A 350 6.95 13.64 -12.68
CA ARG A 350 8.14 14.44 -12.34
C ARG A 350 8.07 15.78 -13.04
N ALA A 351 8.61 16.84 -12.44
CA ALA A 351 8.68 18.15 -13.07
C ALA A 351 9.95 18.93 -12.73
N GLN A 352 10.30 19.84 -13.62
CA GLN A 352 11.41 20.77 -13.49
C GLN A 352 11.17 22.05 -14.29
N LEU A 353 11.59 23.18 -13.74
CA LEU A 353 11.67 24.43 -14.50
C LEU A 353 13.05 24.58 -15.15
N LEU A 354 13.06 24.73 -16.48
CA LEU A 354 14.28 24.94 -17.26
C LEU A 354 14.33 26.37 -17.80
N PRO A 355 15.55 26.93 -18.01
CA PRO A 355 15.70 28.22 -18.68
C PRO A 355 15.16 28.18 -20.12
N PRO A 356 14.98 29.33 -20.77
CA PRO A 356 14.58 29.39 -22.17
C PRO A 356 15.55 28.65 -23.09
N ALA A 357 15.03 27.83 -24.01
CA ALA A 357 15.83 27.27 -25.12
C ALA A 357 16.08 28.32 -26.21
N SER A 358 15.10 29.21 -26.42
CA SER A 358 15.10 30.31 -27.37
C SER A 358 14.07 31.34 -26.92
N GLY A 359 14.30 32.63 -27.17
CA GLY A 359 13.42 33.69 -26.67
C GLY A 359 13.55 33.90 -25.16
N ASP A 360 12.49 34.37 -24.51
CA ASP A 360 12.48 34.77 -23.09
C ASP A 360 11.63 33.86 -22.19
N ARG A 361 11.03 32.80 -22.74
CA ARG A 361 10.12 31.90 -22.01
C ARG A 361 10.83 30.70 -21.41
N SER A 362 10.65 30.51 -20.11
CA SER A 362 11.15 29.33 -19.40
C SER A 362 10.21 28.14 -19.59
N ARG A 363 10.75 26.93 -19.47
CA ARG A 363 10.04 25.69 -19.80
C ARG A 363 9.75 24.93 -18.51
N LEU A 364 8.50 24.87 -18.09
CA LEU A 364 8.09 23.91 -17.06
C LEU A 364 7.85 22.57 -17.75
N VAL A 365 8.79 21.65 -17.57
CA VAL A 365 8.76 20.28 -18.12
C VAL A 365 8.13 19.36 -17.08
N ILE A 366 7.15 18.57 -17.49
CA ILE A 366 6.42 17.63 -16.64
C ILE A 366 6.37 16.28 -17.36
N ASP A 367 7.00 15.26 -16.79
CA ASP A 367 6.92 13.88 -17.24
C ASP A 367 5.82 13.15 -16.47
N LEU A 368 4.97 12.44 -17.21
CA LEU A 368 3.85 11.67 -16.68
C LEU A 368 4.03 10.21 -17.05
N SER A 369 3.97 9.34 -16.05
CA SER A 369 3.99 7.89 -16.25
C SER A 369 3.48 7.19 -15.00
N PRO A 370 2.61 6.17 -15.12
CA PRO A 370 2.19 5.37 -13.99
C PRO A 370 3.38 4.62 -13.34
N ALA A 371 4.46 4.43 -14.07
CA ALA A 371 5.67 3.75 -13.60
C ALA A 371 6.64 4.68 -12.84
N LEU A 372 6.39 5.98 -12.69
CA LEU A 372 7.25 6.85 -11.88
C LEU A 372 6.99 6.63 -10.39
N ALA A 373 7.89 5.93 -9.70
CA ALA A 373 7.86 5.73 -8.25
C ALA A 373 8.52 6.89 -7.48
N ASP A 374 8.49 6.90 -6.15
CA ASP A 374 9.24 7.83 -5.30
C ASP A 374 10.71 7.41 -5.19
N LEU A 375 11.61 8.28 -5.66
CA LEU A 375 13.06 8.06 -5.67
C LEU A 375 13.78 8.89 -4.59
N THR A 376 13.04 9.56 -3.72
CA THR A 376 13.64 10.41 -2.69
C THR A 376 14.43 9.55 -1.71
N PRO A 377 15.66 9.90 -1.34
CA PRO A 377 16.39 9.19 -0.29
C PRO A 377 15.57 9.07 1.00
N LEU A 378 15.52 7.87 1.58
CA LEU A 378 14.91 7.67 2.90
C LEU A 378 15.74 8.34 3.99
N LEU A 379 15.08 9.06 4.89
CA LEU A 379 15.70 9.59 6.11
C LEU A 379 16.17 8.42 6.99
N PRO A 380 17.22 8.60 7.82
CA PRO A 380 17.72 7.54 8.70
C PRO A 380 16.64 6.87 9.56
N ALA A 381 15.70 7.65 10.11
CA ALA A 381 14.59 7.12 10.91
C ALA A 381 13.63 6.22 10.10
N GLN A 382 13.45 6.49 8.80
CA GLN A 382 12.61 5.69 7.92
C GLN A 382 13.29 4.38 7.48
N ARG A 383 14.60 4.24 7.74
CA ARG A 383 15.37 3.01 7.52
C ARG A 383 15.40 2.11 8.76
N VAL A 384 14.64 2.44 9.80
CA VAL A 384 14.56 1.63 11.03
C VAL A 384 13.22 0.91 11.06
N ILE A 385 13.27 -0.41 11.25
CA ILE A 385 12.09 -1.24 11.45
C ILE A 385 11.89 -1.41 12.95
N ALA A 386 10.69 -1.08 13.44
CA ALA A 386 10.36 -1.23 14.85
C ALA A 386 10.47 -2.69 15.29
N ALA A 387 10.94 -2.91 16.52
CA ALA A 387 11.26 -4.23 17.04
C ALA A 387 10.07 -5.21 16.96
N VAL A 388 10.37 -6.47 16.66
CA VAL A 388 9.43 -7.58 16.67
C VAL A 388 9.61 -8.35 18.00
N PRO A 389 8.53 -8.55 18.78
CA PRO A 389 8.63 -9.31 20.02
C PRO A 389 9.00 -10.78 19.74
N PRO A 390 9.77 -11.42 20.66
CA PRO A 390 10.01 -12.86 20.62
C PRO A 390 8.70 -13.68 20.62
N VAL A 391 8.75 -14.85 19.98
CA VAL A 391 7.61 -15.79 19.90
C VAL A 391 7.88 -17.05 20.73
N PRO A 392 6.85 -17.76 21.22
CA PRO A 392 7.03 -19.04 21.90
C PRO A 392 7.68 -20.09 21.00
N ALA A 393 8.65 -20.87 21.51
CA ALA A 393 9.45 -21.82 20.72
C ALA A 393 8.63 -22.98 20.11
N SER A 394 7.58 -23.46 20.80
CA SER A 394 6.54 -24.37 20.30
C SER A 394 5.61 -24.80 21.45
N THR A 395 4.32 -25.05 21.16
CA THR A 395 3.26 -25.44 22.10
C THR A 395 3.11 -26.95 22.32
N GLY A 396 3.89 -27.80 21.63
CA GLY A 396 3.90 -29.25 21.84
C GLY A 396 4.80 -29.65 23.02
N LEU A 397 4.24 -30.30 24.04
CA LEU A 397 4.87 -30.73 25.31
C LEU A 397 5.28 -29.61 26.29
N ALA A 398 5.36 -28.35 25.86
CA ALA A 398 5.73 -27.22 26.72
C ALA A 398 4.68 -26.85 27.79
N ILE A 399 3.47 -27.43 27.77
CA ILE A 399 2.48 -27.27 28.86
C ILE A 399 3.01 -27.84 30.19
N LEU A 400 4.03 -28.72 30.17
CA LEU A 400 4.70 -29.23 31.37
C LEU A 400 5.92 -28.40 31.81
N ALA A 401 6.37 -27.43 31.02
CA ALA A 401 7.47 -26.55 31.41
C ALA A 401 6.93 -25.33 32.15
N LEU A 402 7.36 -25.12 33.41
CA LEU A 402 6.92 -23.99 34.24
C LEU A 402 7.32 -22.59 33.69
N VAL A 403 8.11 -22.53 32.61
CA VAL A 403 8.54 -21.28 31.96
C VAL A 403 8.49 -21.44 30.43
N PRO A 404 7.67 -20.65 29.70
CA PRO A 404 7.69 -20.67 28.24
C PRO A 404 9.04 -20.15 27.71
N SER A 405 9.69 -20.91 26.84
CA SER A 405 10.87 -20.45 26.12
C SER A 405 10.46 -19.57 24.93
N TYR A 406 11.05 -18.38 24.86
CA TYR A 406 10.84 -17.45 23.77
C TYR A 406 12.06 -17.43 22.85
N VAL A 407 11.81 -17.40 21.54
CA VAL A 407 12.83 -17.35 20.50
C VAL A 407 12.56 -16.18 19.56
N LYS A 408 13.58 -15.77 18.82
CA LYS A 408 13.40 -14.80 17.74
C LYS A 408 12.46 -15.40 16.69
N PRO A 409 11.52 -14.62 16.13
CA PRO A 409 10.79 -15.05 14.95
C PRO A 409 11.78 -15.30 13.82
N ARG A 410 11.56 -16.35 13.04
CA ARG A 410 12.37 -16.75 11.91
C ARG A 410 11.61 -16.62 10.59
N VAL A 411 12.22 -15.96 9.61
CA VAL A 411 11.66 -15.73 8.27
C VAL A 411 12.64 -16.19 7.20
N VAL A 412 12.13 -16.82 6.15
CA VAL A 412 12.90 -17.12 4.95
C VAL A 412 12.68 -16.02 3.91
N ILE A 413 13.77 -15.43 3.44
CA ILE A 413 13.77 -14.53 2.29
C ILE A 413 14.43 -15.25 1.12
N ASP A 414 13.72 -15.32 0.01
CA ASP A 414 14.16 -16.00 -1.20
C ASP A 414 14.43 -14.98 -2.31
N PRO A 415 15.68 -14.50 -2.47
CA PRO A 415 16.04 -13.76 -3.66
C PRO A 415 15.97 -14.69 -4.88
N GLY A 416 14.99 -14.43 -5.77
CA GLY A 416 14.72 -15.24 -6.94
C GLY A 416 15.94 -15.44 -7.84
N HIS A 417 15.97 -16.54 -8.59
CA HIS A 417 17.02 -16.86 -9.58
C HIS A 417 18.43 -16.97 -8.96
N GLY A 418 19.50 -16.76 -9.74
CA GLY A 418 20.90 -16.81 -9.29
C GLY A 418 21.75 -17.85 -10.05
N GLY A 419 23.07 -17.64 -10.06
CA GLY A 419 24.01 -18.45 -10.82
C GLY A 419 23.76 -18.33 -12.32
N THR A 420 23.55 -19.47 -12.98
CA THR A 420 23.30 -19.55 -14.43
C THR A 420 21.89 -19.11 -14.83
N ASP A 421 20.96 -18.98 -13.88
CA ASP A 421 19.63 -18.47 -14.12
C ASP A 421 19.60 -16.96 -13.86
N PRO A 422 19.56 -16.11 -14.90
CA PRO A 422 19.55 -14.66 -14.74
C PRO A 422 18.19 -14.11 -14.30
N GLY A 423 17.12 -14.90 -14.42
CA GLY A 423 15.75 -14.38 -14.44
C GLY A 423 15.48 -13.48 -15.63
N ALA A 424 14.60 -12.50 -15.46
CA ALA A 424 14.33 -11.48 -16.44
C ALA A 424 15.59 -10.66 -16.76
N VAL A 425 15.82 -10.43 -18.06
CA VAL A 425 16.90 -9.59 -18.57
C VAL A 425 16.28 -8.45 -19.37
N GLY A 426 16.48 -7.22 -18.91
CA GLY A 426 15.98 -6.01 -19.55
C GLY A 426 16.81 -4.81 -19.15
N ALA A 427 16.15 -3.78 -18.58
CA ALA A 427 16.86 -2.64 -18.01
C ALA A 427 17.84 -3.07 -16.90
N VAL A 428 17.48 -4.12 -16.15
CA VAL A 428 18.30 -4.77 -15.11
C VAL A 428 18.34 -6.27 -15.36
N VAL A 429 19.25 -6.96 -14.68
CA VAL A 429 19.23 -8.42 -14.56
C VAL A 429 18.58 -8.78 -13.24
N GLU A 430 17.48 -9.53 -13.27
CA GLU A 430 16.64 -9.81 -12.12
C GLU A 430 17.42 -10.38 -10.93
N LYS A 431 18.27 -11.39 -11.15
CA LYS A 431 19.03 -12.03 -10.06
C LYS A 431 19.90 -11.08 -9.25
N ASP A 432 20.38 -10.00 -9.86
CA ASP A 432 21.25 -9.02 -9.19
C ASP A 432 20.41 -8.11 -8.30
N VAL A 433 19.27 -7.64 -8.81
CA VAL A 433 18.35 -6.77 -8.08
C VAL A 433 17.70 -7.52 -6.92
N THR A 434 17.24 -8.75 -7.14
CA THR A 434 16.58 -9.54 -6.08
C THR A 434 17.54 -9.83 -4.94
N LEU A 435 18.81 -10.16 -5.23
CA LEU A 435 19.85 -10.35 -4.22
C LEU A 435 20.11 -9.06 -3.44
N ALA A 436 20.27 -7.94 -4.16
CA ALA A 436 20.56 -6.66 -3.56
C ALA A 436 19.44 -6.20 -2.61
N VAL A 437 18.17 -6.42 -2.96
CA VAL A 437 17.02 -6.12 -2.09
C VAL A 437 16.95 -7.09 -0.92
N ALA A 438 17.14 -8.40 -1.14
CA ALA A 438 17.06 -9.41 -0.08
C ALA A 438 18.11 -9.18 1.03
N LEU A 439 19.33 -8.77 0.68
CA LEU A 439 20.37 -8.43 1.65
C LEU A 439 19.99 -7.23 2.52
N ARG A 440 19.37 -6.19 1.93
CA ARG A 440 18.84 -5.04 2.68
C ARG A 440 17.69 -5.46 3.61
N VAL A 441 16.75 -6.26 3.11
CA VAL A 441 15.63 -6.79 3.92
C VAL A 441 16.15 -7.60 5.10
N ARG A 442 17.17 -8.45 4.89
CA ARG A 442 17.84 -9.21 5.96
C ARG A 442 18.34 -8.28 7.06
N ASP A 443 19.09 -7.24 6.69
CA ASP A 443 19.73 -6.35 7.67
C ASP A 443 18.69 -5.56 8.48
N LEU A 444 17.63 -5.08 7.81
CA LEU A 444 16.50 -4.39 8.45
C LEU A 444 15.78 -5.29 9.46
N LEU A 445 15.46 -6.53 9.07
CA LEU A 445 14.75 -7.49 9.92
C LEU A 445 15.63 -8.00 11.06
N ALA A 446 16.91 -8.24 10.82
CA ALA A 446 17.87 -8.62 11.85
C ALA A 446 17.99 -7.53 12.93
N GLY A 447 18.03 -6.25 12.52
CA GLY A 447 17.98 -5.11 13.41
C GLY A 447 16.68 -5.01 14.22
N ALA A 448 15.57 -5.51 13.68
CA ALA A 448 14.28 -5.58 14.37
C ALA A 448 14.12 -6.83 15.27
N GLY A 449 15.15 -7.67 15.41
CA GLY A 449 15.11 -8.86 16.27
C GLY A 449 14.58 -10.13 15.60
N VAL A 450 14.47 -10.16 14.27
CA VAL A 450 14.03 -11.32 13.49
C VAL A 450 15.24 -12.12 13.00
N GLU A 451 15.20 -13.45 13.13
CA GLU A 451 16.15 -14.36 12.50
C GLU A 451 15.80 -14.50 11.00
N VAL A 452 16.75 -14.19 10.13
CA VAL A 452 16.54 -14.23 8.67
C VAL A 452 17.39 -15.32 8.04
N VAL A 453 16.73 -16.20 7.29
CA VAL A 453 17.37 -17.21 6.46
C VAL A 453 17.23 -16.81 5.00
N LEU A 454 18.37 -16.59 4.33
CA LEU A 454 18.39 -16.36 2.89
C LEU A 454 18.51 -17.70 2.15
N THR A 455 17.70 -17.91 1.09
CA THR A 455 17.91 -19.07 0.22
C THR A 455 19.23 -18.98 -0.53
N ARG A 456 19.70 -17.76 -0.84
CA ARG A 456 21.04 -17.43 -1.29
C ARG A 456 21.44 -16.04 -0.81
N ASP A 457 22.72 -15.86 -0.53
CA ASP A 457 23.37 -14.62 -0.09
C ASP A 457 24.45 -14.14 -1.08
N THR A 458 24.62 -14.88 -2.16
CA THR A 458 25.60 -14.69 -3.24
C THR A 458 24.93 -15.02 -4.59
N ASP A 459 25.62 -14.75 -5.69
CA ASP A 459 25.14 -15.12 -7.03
C ASP A 459 25.31 -16.63 -7.27
N ARG A 460 24.36 -17.41 -6.75
CA ARG A 460 24.32 -18.87 -6.92
C ARG A 460 22.90 -19.40 -7.00
N GLN A 461 22.73 -20.50 -7.72
CA GLN A 461 21.57 -21.37 -7.58
C GLN A 461 21.84 -22.43 -6.51
N LEU A 462 20.79 -22.98 -5.89
CA LEU A 462 20.91 -24.10 -4.96
C LEU A 462 21.09 -25.42 -5.68
N ASN A 463 20.56 -25.52 -6.90
CA ASN A 463 20.71 -26.70 -7.74
C ASN A 463 20.73 -26.33 -9.24
N ALA A 464 21.42 -27.11 -10.06
CA ALA A 464 21.44 -26.92 -11.51
C ALA A 464 20.12 -27.27 -12.19
N VAL A 465 19.33 -28.19 -11.61
CA VAL A 465 18.00 -28.54 -12.11
C VAL A 465 16.99 -27.57 -11.51
N LYS A 466 16.37 -26.73 -12.34
CA LYS A 466 15.45 -25.66 -11.91
C LYS A 466 14.31 -26.16 -11.02
N ALA A 467 13.70 -27.30 -11.36
CA ALA A 467 12.62 -27.87 -10.56
C ALA A 467 13.10 -28.25 -9.14
N THR A 468 14.30 -28.83 -9.04
CA THR A 468 14.92 -29.19 -7.77
C THR A 468 15.34 -27.94 -6.99
N ASP A 469 15.90 -26.92 -7.65
CA ASP A 469 16.24 -25.63 -7.05
C ASP A 469 15.02 -24.97 -6.38
N LEU A 470 13.90 -24.88 -7.10
CA LEU A 470 12.64 -24.32 -6.58
C LEU A 470 12.09 -25.16 -5.41
N GLN A 471 12.23 -26.49 -5.45
CA GLN A 471 11.82 -27.36 -4.36
C GLN A 471 12.69 -27.16 -3.12
N MET A 472 14.01 -27.01 -3.28
CA MET A 472 14.93 -26.73 -2.17
C MET A 472 14.61 -25.38 -1.51
N ARG A 473 14.37 -24.33 -2.32
CA ARG A 473 13.96 -23.00 -1.83
C ARG A 473 12.69 -23.07 -0.97
N ALA A 474 11.62 -23.63 -1.53
CA ALA A 474 10.35 -23.80 -0.80
C ALA A 474 10.51 -24.65 0.47
N GLY A 475 11.37 -25.67 0.42
CA GLY A 475 11.68 -26.55 1.55
C GLY A 475 12.42 -25.88 2.72
N MET A 476 13.00 -24.69 2.53
CA MET A 476 13.62 -23.93 3.62
C MET A 476 12.60 -23.37 4.61
N GLY A 477 11.32 -23.29 4.22
CA GLY A 477 10.20 -23.06 5.14
C GLY A 477 9.94 -24.28 6.01
N SER A 478 10.83 -24.54 6.98
CA SER A 478 10.75 -25.68 7.90
C SER A 478 9.93 -25.37 9.15
N ALA A 479 9.69 -26.38 9.98
CA ALA A 479 9.16 -26.18 11.33
C ALA A 479 10.00 -25.12 12.09
N GLY A 480 9.32 -24.23 12.82
CA GLY A 480 9.92 -23.08 13.49
C GLY A 480 10.05 -21.81 12.64
N THR A 481 9.82 -21.87 11.32
CA THR A 481 9.81 -20.68 10.44
C THR A 481 8.39 -20.11 10.33
N GLN A 482 8.22 -18.80 10.51
CA GLN A 482 6.91 -18.16 10.48
C GLN A 482 6.44 -17.79 9.08
N LEU A 483 7.35 -17.33 8.21
CA LEU A 483 7.03 -16.77 6.89
C LEU A 483 8.06 -17.15 5.83
N PHE A 484 7.61 -17.24 4.58
CA PHE A 484 8.44 -17.34 3.39
C PHE A 484 8.10 -16.18 2.44
N VAL A 485 9.09 -15.37 2.06
CA VAL A 485 8.91 -14.25 1.11
C VAL A 485 9.92 -14.38 -0.02
N SER A 486 9.43 -14.59 -1.24
CA SER A 486 10.26 -14.59 -2.44
C SER A 486 10.23 -13.22 -3.12
N ILE A 487 11.38 -12.74 -3.58
CA ILE A 487 11.55 -11.41 -4.18
C ILE A 487 11.97 -11.61 -5.64
N HIS A 488 11.21 -11.02 -6.55
CA HIS A 488 11.35 -11.16 -8.00
C HIS A 488 11.20 -9.80 -8.72
N VAL A 489 11.61 -9.78 -9.98
CA VAL A 489 11.41 -8.66 -10.91
C VAL A 489 10.74 -9.18 -12.16
N ASN A 490 9.58 -8.65 -12.48
CA ASN A 490 8.77 -9.16 -13.57
C ASN A 490 9.28 -8.66 -14.93
N ALA A 491 8.79 -9.27 -16.01
CA ALA A 491 8.98 -8.79 -17.36
C ALA A 491 7.83 -9.26 -18.25
N MET A 492 7.54 -8.47 -19.29
CA MET A 492 6.64 -8.85 -20.36
C MET A 492 7.40 -8.95 -21.69
N GLU A 493 6.86 -9.73 -22.62
CA GLU A 493 7.35 -9.76 -24.00
C GLU A 493 7.39 -8.33 -24.60
N PRO A 494 8.34 -8.03 -25.51
CA PRO A 494 8.53 -6.67 -26.04
C PRO A 494 7.26 -5.98 -26.53
N ARG A 495 6.35 -6.72 -27.21
CA ARG A 495 5.07 -6.18 -27.70
C ARG A 495 4.12 -5.68 -26.61
N ASN A 496 4.28 -6.16 -25.38
CA ASN A 496 3.44 -5.85 -24.22
C ASN A 496 4.21 -5.11 -23.12
N ALA A 497 5.49 -4.78 -23.33
CA ALA A 497 6.38 -4.24 -22.30
C ALA A 497 5.81 -2.99 -21.59
N LEU A 498 5.06 -2.14 -22.30
CA LEU A 498 4.44 -0.93 -21.74
C LEU A 498 3.23 -1.19 -20.82
N ARG A 499 2.71 -2.44 -20.78
CA ARG A 499 1.62 -2.82 -19.88
C ARG A 499 2.09 -3.29 -18.51
N GLY A 500 3.37 -3.66 -18.40
CA GLY A 500 3.95 -4.17 -17.17
C GLY A 500 4.65 -3.06 -16.42
N TYR A 501 4.08 -2.59 -15.31
CA TYR A 501 4.73 -1.62 -14.41
C TYR A 501 4.17 -1.74 -13.00
N GLY A 502 4.96 -1.32 -12.02
CA GLY A 502 4.55 -1.30 -10.62
C GLY A 502 4.72 -2.64 -9.92
N VAL A 503 4.14 -2.73 -8.72
CA VAL A 503 4.35 -3.84 -7.79
C VAL A 503 3.14 -4.77 -7.81
N GLU A 504 3.36 -6.08 -7.91
CA GLU A 504 2.33 -7.10 -7.67
C GLU A 504 2.84 -8.16 -6.69
N THR A 505 1.91 -8.74 -5.93
CA THR A 505 2.24 -9.78 -4.95
C THR A 505 1.42 -11.04 -5.18
N TRP A 506 2.12 -12.13 -5.44
CA TRP A 506 1.59 -13.45 -5.68
C TRP A 506 1.46 -14.26 -4.40
N TRP A 507 0.39 -15.04 -4.30
CA TRP A 507 0.17 -16.00 -3.23
C TRP A 507 -0.46 -17.30 -3.74
N ASN A 508 -0.35 -18.36 -2.94
CA ASN A 508 -0.98 -19.64 -3.24
C ASN A 508 -1.99 -20.02 -2.13
N PRO A 509 -3.15 -20.60 -2.47
CA PRO A 509 -4.18 -20.98 -1.49
C PRO A 509 -3.84 -22.23 -0.66
N ASN A 510 -2.67 -22.85 -0.87
CA ASN A 510 -2.19 -23.98 -0.06
C ASN A 510 -2.01 -23.67 1.44
N HIS A 511 -1.93 -22.39 1.83
CA HIS A 511 -1.92 -21.96 3.23
C HIS A 511 -2.88 -20.77 3.45
N PRO A 512 -3.79 -20.83 4.44
CA PRO A 512 -4.88 -19.86 4.60
C PRO A 512 -4.41 -18.44 4.94
N ARG A 513 -3.19 -18.30 5.46
CA ARG A 513 -2.58 -17.00 5.81
C ARG A 513 -1.77 -16.35 4.68
N SER A 514 -1.54 -17.04 3.55
CA SER A 514 -0.68 -16.53 2.46
C SER A 514 -1.27 -15.29 1.78
N SER A 515 -2.59 -15.22 1.62
CA SER A 515 -3.25 -14.03 1.05
C SER A 515 -3.11 -12.80 1.95
N ALA A 516 -3.21 -12.99 3.27
CA ALA A 516 -3.01 -11.91 4.24
C ALA A 516 -1.56 -11.42 4.25
N LEU A 517 -0.57 -12.32 4.20
CA LEU A 517 0.84 -11.95 4.06
C LEU A 517 1.08 -11.15 2.77
N ALA A 518 0.55 -11.64 1.64
CA ALA A 518 0.67 -10.95 0.36
C ALA A 518 0.02 -9.55 0.40
N GLY A 519 -1.15 -9.41 1.04
CA GLY A 519 -1.82 -8.12 1.25
C GLY A 519 -0.97 -7.12 2.04
N LEU A 520 -0.31 -7.55 3.11
CA LEU A 520 0.56 -6.71 3.93
C LEU A 520 1.79 -6.25 3.13
N LEU A 521 2.46 -7.18 2.43
CA LEU A 521 3.60 -6.87 1.57
C LEU A 521 3.23 -5.88 0.47
N GLN A 522 2.12 -6.14 -0.25
CA GLN A 522 1.64 -5.27 -1.33
C GLN A 522 1.40 -3.85 -0.81
N ARG A 523 0.63 -3.73 0.28
CA ARG A 523 0.28 -2.45 0.90
C ARG A 523 1.52 -1.65 1.30
N ASP A 524 2.45 -2.27 1.99
CA ASP A 524 3.60 -1.56 2.57
C ASP A 524 4.65 -1.21 1.51
N VAL A 525 4.90 -2.10 0.55
CA VAL A 525 5.81 -1.79 -0.55
C VAL A 525 5.25 -0.68 -1.42
N VAL A 526 3.97 -0.73 -1.82
CA VAL A 526 3.32 0.36 -2.55
C VAL A 526 3.33 1.65 -1.74
N GLY A 527 3.04 1.59 -0.43
CA GLY A 527 2.99 2.78 0.44
C GLY A 527 4.33 3.50 0.57
N VAL A 528 5.44 2.77 0.68
CA VAL A 528 6.78 3.36 0.83
C VAL A 528 7.39 3.78 -0.50
N THR A 529 7.13 3.03 -1.57
CA THR A 529 7.70 3.30 -2.89
C THR A 529 6.86 4.27 -3.72
N GLY A 530 5.56 4.39 -3.44
CA GLY A 530 4.62 5.08 -4.33
C GLY A 530 4.49 4.45 -5.72
N ALA A 531 5.03 3.24 -5.94
CA ALA A 531 4.90 2.50 -7.19
C ALA A 531 3.44 2.16 -7.46
N PHE A 532 3.09 1.94 -8.74
CA PHE A 532 1.73 1.59 -9.09
C PHE A 532 1.31 0.25 -8.46
N ASP A 533 0.10 0.22 -7.90
CA ASP A 533 -0.46 -0.97 -7.25
C ASP A 533 -1.12 -1.89 -8.29
N GLN A 534 -0.45 -2.98 -8.66
CA GLN A 534 -1.03 -4.03 -9.51
C GLN A 534 -1.86 -5.05 -8.69
N GLY A 535 -1.86 -4.94 -7.37
CA GLY A 535 -2.63 -5.76 -6.45
C GLY A 535 -2.13 -7.19 -6.31
N LEU A 536 -2.98 -8.02 -5.71
CA LEU A 536 -2.67 -9.42 -5.42
C LEU A 536 -3.00 -10.34 -6.60
N LYS A 537 -2.16 -11.35 -6.81
CA LYS A 537 -2.32 -12.36 -7.87
C LYS A 537 -2.33 -13.77 -7.28
N ASN A 538 -3.17 -14.64 -7.81
CA ASN A 538 -3.21 -16.07 -7.44
C ASN A 538 -3.66 -16.98 -8.58
N SER A 539 -3.73 -16.45 -9.81
CA SER A 539 -4.21 -17.18 -10.99
C SER A 539 -3.21 -18.22 -11.50
N GLN A 540 -1.99 -18.23 -10.96
CA GLN A 540 -0.93 -19.18 -11.29
C GLN A 540 -0.42 -19.89 -10.04
N SER A 541 -0.05 -21.16 -10.20
CA SER A 541 0.46 -21.99 -9.13
C SER A 541 1.98 -22.01 -9.14
N LEU A 542 2.60 -20.91 -8.71
CA LEU A 542 4.05 -20.73 -8.69
C LEU A 542 4.72 -21.80 -7.79
N SER A 543 5.70 -22.53 -8.34
CA SER A 543 6.28 -23.70 -7.68
C SER A 543 6.87 -23.41 -6.29
N VAL A 544 7.50 -22.23 -6.12
CA VAL A 544 8.10 -21.83 -4.84
C VAL A 544 7.03 -21.59 -3.75
N LEU A 545 5.84 -21.16 -4.16
CA LEU A 545 4.71 -20.92 -3.25
C LEU A 545 3.90 -22.20 -3.00
N ARG A 546 3.57 -22.96 -4.06
CA ARG A 546 2.76 -24.18 -4.00
C ARG A 546 3.31 -25.23 -3.05
N ASN A 547 4.63 -25.32 -2.94
CA ASN A 547 5.31 -26.32 -2.11
C ASN A 547 5.61 -25.86 -0.68
N SER A 548 5.32 -24.59 -0.34
CA SER A 548 5.49 -24.07 1.02
C SER A 548 4.44 -24.67 1.96
N ARG A 549 4.87 -25.02 3.18
CA ARG A 549 4.00 -25.48 4.28
C ARG A 549 3.67 -24.39 5.29
N ILE A 550 4.23 -23.20 5.10
CA ILE A 550 4.07 -22.01 5.92
C ILE A 550 3.46 -20.88 5.08
N PRO A 551 2.92 -19.79 5.68
CA PRO A 551 2.47 -18.63 4.91
C PRO A 551 3.58 -18.15 3.96
N ALA A 552 3.25 -18.05 2.68
CA ALA A 552 4.22 -17.75 1.63
C ALA A 552 3.66 -16.75 0.62
N ALA A 553 4.50 -15.79 0.22
CA ALA A 553 4.20 -14.83 -0.83
C ALA A 553 5.42 -14.61 -1.72
N LEU A 554 5.19 -14.23 -2.97
CA LEU A 554 6.22 -13.78 -3.91
C LEU A 554 5.87 -12.37 -4.34
N ILE A 555 6.80 -11.44 -4.21
CA ILE A 555 6.61 -10.06 -4.61
C ILE A 555 7.42 -9.74 -5.86
N GLU A 556 6.73 -9.23 -6.87
CA GLU A 556 7.32 -8.63 -8.07
C GLU A 556 7.46 -7.13 -7.85
N ILE A 557 8.68 -6.64 -7.73
CA ILE A 557 8.95 -5.26 -7.24
C ILE A 557 8.98 -4.20 -8.35
N GLY A 558 8.65 -4.60 -9.58
CA GLY A 558 8.71 -3.78 -10.80
C GLY A 558 8.94 -4.64 -12.03
N TYR A 559 9.01 -4.00 -13.20
CA TYR A 559 9.15 -4.68 -14.49
C TYR A 559 10.45 -4.30 -15.22
N ALA A 560 11.38 -5.26 -15.38
CA ALA A 560 12.65 -5.05 -16.08
C ALA A 560 12.47 -4.72 -17.58
N SER A 561 11.36 -5.15 -18.18
CA SER A 561 11.03 -4.88 -19.58
C SER A 561 10.51 -3.46 -19.83
N HIS A 562 10.04 -2.76 -18.79
CA HIS A 562 9.42 -1.45 -18.94
C HIS A 562 10.46 -0.34 -18.86
N PRO A 563 10.50 0.61 -19.80
CA PRO A 563 11.57 1.61 -19.90
C PRO A 563 11.64 2.55 -18.69
N VAL A 564 10.49 2.97 -18.12
CA VAL A 564 10.44 3.80 -16.91
C VAL A 564 10.64 2.98 -15.63
N ASP A 565 9.87 1.90 -15.44
CA ASP A 565 9.98 1.07 -14.23
C ASP A 565 11.37 0.42 -14.07
N GLY A 566 12.00 0.05 -15.19
CA GLY A 566 13.38 -0.39 -15.25
C GLY A 566 14.41 0.62 -14.75
N LEU A 567 14.10 1.93 -14.79
CA LEU A 567 14.96 2.96 -14.18
C LEU A 567 14.79 2.99 -12.65
N ASN A 568 13.59 2.77 -12.12
CA ASN A 568 13.40 2.61 -10.67
C ASN A 568 14.26 1.45 -10.15
N LEU A 569 14.28 0.33 -10.86
CA LEU A 569 15.04 -0.87 -10.48
C LEU A 569 16.57 -0.69 -10.51
N LYS A 570 17.07 0.36 -11.16
CA LYS A 570 18.49 0.76 -11.13
C LYS A 570 18.82 1.71 -9.98
N ASP A 571 17.80 2.36 -9.42
CA ASP A 571 17.97 3.42 -8.44
C ASP A 571 18.11 2.86 -7.02
N ALA A 572 19.20 3.22 -6.34
CA ALA A 572 19.49 2.72 -5.01
C ALA A 572 18.46 3.17 -3.96
N ASN A 573 17.88 4.38 -4.09
CA ASN A 573 16.87 4.88 -3.16
C ASN A 573 15.55 4.12 -3.33
N TYR A 574 15.18 3.76 -4.56
CA TYR A 574 14.04 2.88 -4.80
C TYR A 574 14.24 1.50 -4.18
N LEU A 575 15.42 0.89 -4.38
CA LEU A 575 15.71 -0.43 -3.78
C LEU A 575 15.72 -0.40 -2.24
N ASP A 576 16.21 0.70 -1.63
CA ASP A 576 16.12 0.91 -0.18
C ASP A 576 14.65 1.00 0.28
N ARG A 577 13.79 1.70 -0.46
CA ARG A 577 12.35 1.82 -0.19
C ARG A 577 11.61 0.50 -0.31
N VAL A 578 11.89 -0.27 -1.36
CA VAL A 578 11.35 -1.62 -1.53
C VAL A 578 11.74 -2.49 -0.33
N ALA A 579 13.01 -2.46 0.08
CA ALA A 579 13.47 -3.25 1.22
C ALA A 579 12.77 -2.85 2.53
N VAL A 580 12.58 -1.55 2.79
CA VAL A 580 11.81 -1.06 3.94
C VAL A 580 10.36 -1.52 3.87
N GLY A 581 9.69 -1.40 2.73
CA GLY A 581 8.30 -1.85 2.57
C GLY A 581 8.14 -3.36 2.79
N ILE A 582 9.05 -4.18 2.26
CA ILE A 582 9.04 -5.63 2.48
C ILE A 582 9.25 -5.94 3.98
N ALA A 583 10.22 -5.30 4.63
CA ALA A 583 10.50 -5.52 6.04
C ALA A 583 9.34 -5.06 6.95
N GLN A 584 8.65 -3.96 6.60
CA GLN A 584 7.42 -3.51 7.28
C GLN A 584 6.28 -4.52 7.11
N GLY A 585 6.03 -5.01 5.88
CA GLY A 585 5.00 -6.01 5.64
C GLY A 585 5.25 -7.33 6.38
N ILE A 586 6.52 -7.75 6.46
CA ILE A 586 6.93 -8.93 7.24
C ILE A 586 6.73 -8.68 8.74
N ARG A 587 7.19 -7.55 9.26
CA ARG A 587 6.98 -7.17 10.67
C ARG A 587 5.50 -7.19 11.02
N ASP A 588 4.67 -6.54 10.21
CA ASP A 588 3.24 -6.44 10.42
C ASP A 588 2.59 -7.81 10.42
N ALA A 589 3.01 -8.72 9.52
CA ALA A 589 2.55 -10.10 9.51
C ALA A 589 2.91 -10.85 10.82
N LEU A 590 4.14 -10.65 11.32
CA LEU A 590 4.61 -11.28 12.56
C LEU A 590 3.83 -10.78 13.79
N VAL A 591 3.58 -9.47 13.91
CA VAL A 591 2.91 -8.89 15.09
C VAL A 591 1.39 -9.04 15.07
N THR A 592 0.78 -9.19 13.89
CA THR A 592 -0.66 -9.44 13.74
C THR A 592 -1.03 -10.92 13.73
N GLY A 593 -0.06 -11.83 13.87
CA GLY A 593 -0.30 -13.26 13.95
C GLY A 593 -0.57 -13.94 12.59
N VAL A 594 -0.21 -13.29 11.48
CA VAL A 594 -0.20 -13.88 10.14
C VAL A 594 1.04 -14.76 9.99
N THR A 595 1.18 -15.80 10.81
CA THR A 595 2.39 -16.66 10.88
C THR A 595 2.03 -18.13 10.74
N ALA A 596 2.99 -19.02 10.47
CA ALA A 596 2.76 -20.44 10.69
C ALA A 596 2.54 -20.69 12.19
N SER A 597 1.43 -21.33 12.56
CA SER A 597 1.30 -21.90 13.91
C SER A 597 2.34 -23.00 14.05
N GLY A 598 3.31 -22.83 14.95
CA GLY A 598 4.31 -23.85 15.26
C GLY A 598 3.61 -25.16 15.57
N ARG A 599 3.73 -26.14 14.66
CA ARG A 599 3.30 -27.52 14.88
C ARG A 599 4.45 -28.31 15.45
#